data_AF-K1PUD2-F1
#
_entry.id   AF-K1PUD2-F1
#
_cell.length_a   1.000
_cell.length_b   1.000
_cell.length_c   1.000
_cell.angle_alpha   90.00
_cell.angle_beta   90.00
_cell.angle_gamma   90.00
#
_symmetry.space_group_name_H-M   'P 1'
#
loop_
_entity.id
_entity.type
_entity.pdbx_description
1 polymer ?
#
loop_
_entity_poly.entity_id
_entity_poly.type
_entity_poly.pdbx_seq_one_letter_code
_entity_poly.pdbx_strand_id
1 'polypeptide(L)'
;MPQSETKSPFTEDHKVTSVIPNRVDSSAVLNHTKEWLQQQSGLPGFDHAMMFSRYDLAVEFYTSVIGRAYLGTMCTPKSVSIVEDSFSFTILEVAAHELGHSLNASHDGYNNQCSSDDHYIMSWYTSVKKGQLNPWNFSTCSIQYFRDLITSLDE
;
A
#
# COMPACT_ATOMS: atom_id res chain seq x y z
N MET A 1 1.13 28.56 -12.17
CA MET A 1 -0.09 28.52 -11.32
C MET A 1 0.39 28.08 -9.94
N PRO A 2 0.12 28.83 -8.85
CA PRO A 2 0.43 28.32 -7.53
C PRO A 2 -0.56 27.18 -7.26
N GLN A 3 -0.11 25.94 -7.35
CA GLN A 3 -0.90 24.80 -6.92
C GLN A 3 -0.90 24.84 -5.39
N SER A 4 -2.05 25.21 -4.84
CA SER A 4 -2.20 25.38 -3.40
C SER A 4 -1.94 24.05 -2.70
N GLU A 5 -0.85 23.99 -1.94
CA GLU A 5 -0.50 22.89 -1.01
C GLU A 5 -1.69 22.52 -0.11
N THR A 6 -2.65 23.43 0.07
CA THR A 6 -3.90 23.21 0.81
C THR A 6 -4.84 22.14 0.24
N LYS A 7 -4.61 21.60 -0.97
CA LYS A 7 -5.44 20.55 -1.57
C LYS A 7 -4.99 19.12 -1.24
N SER A 8 -3.79 18.94 -0.70
CA SER A 8 -3.23 17.62 -0.37
C SER A 8 -2.65 17.58 1.06
N PRO A 9 -3.45 17.93 2.09
CA PRO A 9 -2.95 18.01 3.47
C PRO A 9 -2.36 16.68 3.95
N PHE A 10 -2.90 15.55 3.46
CA PHE A 10 -2.42 14.20 3.75
C PHE A 10 -1.02 13.88 3.18
N THR A 11 -0.41 14.74 2.35
CA THR A 11 1.02 14.63 1.97
C THR A 11 1.83 15.85 2.36
N GLU A 12 1.31 17.07 2.12
CA GLU A 12 2.06 18.31 2.30
C GLU A 12 2.44 18.55 3.77
N ASP A 13 1.57 18.15 4.70
CA ASP A 13 1.77 18.35 6.14
C ASP A 13 2.69 17.29 6.78
N HIS A 14 3.15 16.30 5.99
CA HIS A 14 3.89 15.14 6.48
C HIS A 14 5.26 14.96 5.82
N LYS A 15 5.86 16.06 5.34
CA LYS A 15 7.22 16.05 4.80
C LYS A 15 8.24 15.71 5.90
N VAL A 16 9.10 14.72 5.66
CA VAL A 16 10.03 14.19 6.67
C VAL A 16 11.12 15.20 7.05
N THR A 17 11.64 15.95 6.07
CA THR A 17 12.58 17.05 6.30
C THR A 17 12.36 18.15 5.26
N SER A 18 12.75 19.39 5.58
CA SER A 18 12.82 20.48 4.59
C SER A 18 14.02 20.35 3.63
N VAL A 19 14.96 19.46 3.93
CA VAL A 19 16.25 19.33 3.23
C VAL A 19 16.16 18.35 2.05
N ILE A 20 15.34 17.30 2.17
CA ILE A 20 15.06 16.37 1.07
C ILE A 20 13.67 16.70 0.54
N PRO A 21 13.57 17.54 -0.52
CA PRO A 21 12.30 17.85 -1.12
C PRO A 21 11.66 16.56 -1.64
N ASN A 22 10.34 16.45 -1.51
CA ASN A 22 9.52 15.34 -1.97
C ASN A 22 9.56 14.05 -1.16
N ARG A 23 9.97 14.06 0.12
CA ARG A 23 9.84 12.89 1.01
C ARG A 23 8.77 13.08 2.07
N VAL A 24 7.93 12.06 2.28
CA VAL A 24 6.84 12.07 3.28
C VAL A 24 6.84 10.83 4.16
N ASP A 25 6.37 10.97 5.40
CA ASP A 25 6.21 9.82 6.31
C ASP A 25 5.03 8.94 5.86
N SER A 26 5.34 7.72 5.42
CA SER A 26 4.35 6.78 4.89
C SER A 26 3.25 6.41 5.89
N SER A 27 3.57 6.34 7.19
CA SER A 27 2.59 6.00 8.22
C SER A 27 1.66 7.16 8.50
N ALA A 28 2.20 8.38 8.57
CA ALA A 28 1.42 9.61 8.74
C ALA A 28 0.49 9.84 7.54
N VAL A 29 1.01 9.69 6.32
CA VAL A 29 0.25 9.84 5.08
C VAL A 29 -0.89 8.82 5.00
N LEU A 30 -0.65 7.54 5.30
CA LEU A 30 -1.69 6.52 5.31
C LEU A 30 -2.79 6.87 6.34
N ASN A 31 -2.38 7.27 7.55
CA ASN A 31 -3.32 7.60 8.61
C ASN A 31 -4.20 8.81 8.27
N HIS A 32 -3.61 9.86 7.68
CA HIS A 32 -4.35 11.07 7.32
C HIS A 32 -5.18 10.89 6.04
N THR A 33 -4.75 10.04 5.11
CA THR A 33 -5.59 9.63 3.96
C THR A 33 -6.87 8.95 4.46
N LYS A 34 -6.75 8.03 5.42
CA LYS A 34 -7.88 7.38 6.09
C LYS A 34 -8.80 8.40 6.80
N GLU A 35 -8.25 9.36 7.54
CA GLU A 35 -9.05 10.40 8.21
C GLU A 35 -9.76 11.32 7.22
N TRP A 36 -9.07 11.74 6.16
CA TRP A 36 -9.64 12.57 5.10
C TRP A 36 -10.82 11.86 4.42
N LEU A 37 -10.67 10.57 4.08
CA LEU A 37 -11.75 9.77 3.48
C LEU A 37 -12.99 9.68 4.38
N GLN A 38 -12.80 9.56 5.69
CA GLN A 38 -13.91 9.48 6.67
C GLN A 38 -14.66 10.81 6.84
N GLN A 39 -13.99 11.93 6.57
CA GLN A 39 -14.59 13.27 6.66
C GLN A 39 -15.17 13.74 5.32
N GLN A 40 -14.81 13.10 4.22
CA GLN A 40 -15.21 13.52 2.89
C GLN A 40 -16.66 13.12 2.57
N SER A 41 -17.41 14.05 1.98
CA SER A 41 -18.77 13.81 1.51
C SER A 41 -18.83 13.81 -0.02
N GLY A 42 -19.82 13.13 -0.61
CA GLY A 42 -20.05 13.10 -2.05
C GLY A 42 -19.14 12.15 -2.85
N LEU A 43 -18.38 11.28 -2.18
CA LEU A 43 -17.70 10.16 -2.85
C LEU A 43 -18.72 9.07 -3.21
N PRO A 44 -18.53 8.34 -4.33
CA PRO A 44 -19.29 7.14 -4.60
C PRO A 44 -19.03 6.09 -3.51
N GLY A 45 -19.92 5.10 -3.35
CA GLY A 45 -19.64 3.96 -2.46
C GLY A 45 -18.40 3.20 -2.91
N PHE A 46 -17.56 2.80 -1.96
CA PHE A 46 -16.33 2.02 -2.21
C PHE A 46 -16.05 1.09 -1.02
N ASP A 47 -15.40 -0.04 -1.29
CA ASP A 47 -14.97 -1.00 -0.26
C ASP A 47 -13.49 -0.80 0.14
N HIS A 48 -12.70 -0.19 -0.75
CA HIS A 48 -11.29 0.14 -0.56
C HIS A 48 -10.95 1.42 -1.31
N ALA A 49 -10.08 2.23 -0.74
CA ALA A 49 -9.55 3.42 -1.41
C ALA A 49 -8.01 3.35 -1.47
N MET A 50 -7.45 3.70 -2.62
CA MET A 50 -6.00 3.71 -2.83
C MET A 50 -5.56 5.10 -3.29
N MET A 51 -4.58 5.67 -2.60
CA MET A 51 -3.97 6.94 -2.97
C MET A 51 -2.65 6.70 -3.69
N PHE A 52 -2.47 7.35 -4.83
CA PHE A 52 -1.20 7.36 -5.56
C PHE A 52 -0.52 8.71 -5.39
N SER A 53 0.77 8.70 -5.07
CA SER A 53 1.55 9.90 -4.81
C SER A 53 2.91 9.87 -5.49
N ARG A 54 3.42 11.04 -5.90
CA ARG A 54 4.78 11.22 -6.42
C ARG A 54 5.82 11.50 -5.33
N TYR A 55 5.37 11.61 -4.09
CA TYR A 55 6.26 11.76 -2.95
C TYR A 55 6.97 10.43 -2.65
N ASP A 56 8.27 10.50 -2.36
CA ASP A 56 9.11 9.43 -1.83
C ASP A 56 8.57 9.03 -0.45
N LEU A 57 7.98 7.84 -0.37
CA LEU A 57 7.40 7.29 0.85
C LEU A 57 8.54 6.79 1.74
N ALA A 58 8.58 7.29 2.98
CA ALA A 58 9.64 6.92 3.91
C ALA A 58 9.11 6.37 5.23
N VAL A 59 9.95 5.58 5.89
CA VAL A 59 9.83 5.28 7.32
C VAL A 59 11.07 5.86 7.97
N GLU A 60 10.88 6.91 8.78
CA GLU A 60 11.98 7.73 9.28
C GLU A 60 12.90 8.22 8.14
N PHE A 61 14.14 7.72 8.07
CA PHE A 61 15.12 8.08 7.06
C PHE A 61 15.21 7.08 5.89
N TYR A 62 14.50 5.95 5.96
CA TYR A 62 14.58 4.86 4.97
C TYR A 62 13.51 5.00 3.88
N THR A 63 13.94 4.90 2.62
CA THR A 63 13.10 5.05 1.39
C THR A 63 12.85 3.72 0.68
N SER A 64 12.95 2.61 1.41
CA SER A 64 12.69 1.28 0.84
C SER A 64 11.19 0.98 0.73
N VAL A 65 10.33 1.86 1.26
CA VAL A 65 8.88 1.69 1.29
C VAL A 65 8.30 2.39 0.08
N ILE A 66 7.70 1.64 -0.83
CA ILE A 66 7.08 2.17 -2.06
C ILE A 66 5.54 2.06 -2.04
N GLY A 67 4.99 1.53 -0.95
CA GLY A 67 3.57 1.39 -0.70
C GLY A 67 3.30 1.12 0.78
N ARG A 68 2.06 1.34 1.22
CA ARG A 68 1.63 0.98 2.58
C ARG A 68 0.12 0.77 2.70
N ALA A 69 -0.28 -0.24 3.45
CA ALA A 69 -1.67 -0.51 3.81
C ALA A 69 -1.83 -1.04 5.24
N TYR A 70 -3.07 -1.12 5.70
CA TYR A 70 -3.41 -1.81 6.95
C TYR A 70 -3.77 -3.28 6.69
N LEU A 71 -3.25 -4.20 7.50
CA LEU A 71 -3.49 -5.63 7.35
C LEU A 71 -4.94 -6.01 7.73
N GLY A 72 -5.63 -6.74 6.85
CA GLY A 72 -6.93 -7.38 7.12
C GLY A 72 -8.04 -6.38 7.42
N THR A 73 -8.04 -5.26 6.71
CA THR A 73 -8.95 -4.13 6.97
C THR A 73 -10.01 -3.91 5.90
N MET A 74 -10.10 -4.79 4.90
CA MET A 74 -11.22 -4.78 3.96
C MET A 74 -12.56 -4.73 4.70
N CYS A 75 -13.52 -4.00 4.13
CA CYS A 75 -14.85 -3.77 4.71
C CYS A 75 -14.84 -3.03 6.06
N THR A 76 -13.72 -2.39 6.44
CA THR A 76 -13.65 -1.49 7.59
C THR A 76 -13.31 -0.07 7.16
N PRO A 77 -13.53 0.96 8.00
CA PRO A 77 -13.09 2.32 7.72
C PRO A 77 -11.57 2.49 7.58
N LYS A 78 -10.77 1.44 7.83
CA LYS A 78 -9.31 1.40 7.61
C LYS A 78 -8.91 0.77 6.27
N SER A 79 -9.87 0.38 5.43
CA SER A 79 -9.64 -0.17 4.09
C SER A 79 -9.07 0.89 3.13
N VAL A 80 -7.80 1.22 3.36
CA VAL A 80 -7.07 2.29 2.66
C VAL A 80 -5.63 1.84 2.42
N SER A 81 -5.10 2.17 1.24
CA SER A 81 -3.70 1.98 0.88
C SER A 81 -3.11 3.24 0.24
N ILE A 82 -1.78 3.36 0.31
CA ILE A 82 -1.03 4.42 -0.36
C ILE A 82 0.08 3.78 -1.19
N VAL A 83 0.34 4.33 -2.38
CA VAL A 83 1.32 3.81 -3.33
C VAL A 83 2.17 4.95 -3.88
N GLU A 84 3.47 4.76 -3.90
CA GLU A 84 4.41 5.64 -4.58
C GLU A 84 4.41 5.37 -6.09
N ASP A 85 4.17 6.41 -6.88
CA ASP A 85 4.29 6.38 -8.33
C ASP A 85 5.71 6.79 -8.76
N SER A 86 6.52 5.79 -9.08
CA SER A 86 7.92 5.95 -9.52
C SER A 86 8.10 6.05 -11.05
N PHE A 87 7.04 6.32 -11.81
CA PHE A 87 7.04 6.34 -13.29
C PHE A 87 7.43 4.97 -13.90
N SER A 88 7.26 3.89 -13.12
CA SER A 88 7.56 2.52 -13.52
C SER A 88 6.27 1.68 -13.49
N PHE A 89 6.24 0.63 -14.32
CA PHE A 89 5.18 -0.38 -14.25
C PHE A 89 5.11 -1.14 -12.92
N THR A 90 6.17 -1.07 -12.11
CA THR A 90 6.20 -1.60 -10.73
C THR A 90 5.08 -1.06 -9.86
N ILE A 91 4.53 0.13 -10.17
CA ILE A 91 3.36 0.68 -9.46
C ILE A 91 2.17 -0.28 -9.41
N LEU A 92 1.98 -1.10 -10.45
CA LEU A 92 0.87 -2.06 -10.52
C LEU A 92 1.08 -3.25 -9.57
N GLU A 93 2.32 -3.72 -9.47
CA GLU A 93 2.72 -4.79 -8.53
C GLU A 93 2.55 -4.31 -7.09
N VAL A 94 3.01 -3.09 -6.79
CA VAL A 94 2.87 -2.48 -5.46
C VAL A 94 1.40 -2.24 -5.11
N ALA A 95 0.59 -1.71 -6.04
CA ALA A 95 -0.85 -1.54 -5.80
C ALA A 95 -1.53 -2.88 -5.47
N ALA A 96 -1.21 -3.95 -6.21
CA ALA A 96 -1.73 -5.29 -5.92
C ALA A 96 -1.24 -5.81 -4.56
N HIS A 97 0.02 -5.55 -4.21
CA HIS A 97 0.62 -5.91 -2.92
C HIS A 97 -0.11 -5.24 -1.74
N GLU A 98 -0.32 -3.92 -1.81
CA GLU A 98 -0.99 -3.16 -0.76
C GLU A 98 -2.47 -3.53 -0.61
N LEU A 99 -3.14 -3.84 -1.72
CA LEU A 99 -4.48 -4.42 -1.67
C LEU A 99 -4.47 -5.82 -1.02
N GLY A 100 -3.45 -6.63 -1.30
CA GLY A 100 -3.24 -7.93 -0.67
C GLY A 100 -3.12 -7.83 0.86
N HIS A 101 -2.38 -6.84 1.37
CA HIS A 101 -2.38 -6.55 2.81
C HIS A 101 -3.78 -6.22 3.33
N SER A 102 -4.53 -5.38 2.63
CA SER A 102 -5.91 -5.05 3.03
C SER A 102 -6.80 -6.29 3.10
N LEU A 103 -6.57 -7.25 2.20
CA LEU A 103 -7.19 -8.58 2.16
C LEU A 103 -6.58 -9.60 3.15
N ASN A 104 -5.81 -9.15 4.14
CA ASN A 104 -5.21 -9.93 5.22
C ASN A 104 -3.94 -10.73 4.87
N ALA A 105 -3.39 -10.61 3.65
CA ALA A 105 -2.14 -11.30 3.34
C ALA A 105 -0.93 -10.68 4.03
N SER A 106 -0.21 -11.48 4.80
CA SER A 106 1.15 -11.15 5.25
C SER A 106 2.16 -11.42 4.12
N HIS A 107 3.37 -10.88 4.24
CA HIS A 107 4.43 -11.13 3.26
C HIS A 107 4.73 -12.63 3.11
N ASP A 108 5.03 -13.07 1.88
CA ASP A 108 5.64 -14.37 1.65
C ASP A 108 7.01 -14.43 2.35
N GLY A 109 7.30 -15.54 3.02
CA GLY A 109 8.52 -15.74 3.83
C GLY A 109 8.43 -15.21 5.26
N TYR A 110 7.31 -14.59 5.65
CA TYR A 110 7.09 -14.11 7.01
C TYR A 110 6.05 -14.98 7.74
N ASN A 111 6.53 -15.91 8.58
CA ASN A 111 5.68 -16.81 9.38
C ASN A 111 4.67 -17.63 8.56
N ASN A 112 5.00 -17.97 7.32
CA ASN A 112 4.22 -18.86 6.46
C ASN A 112 5.15 -19.73 5.59
N GLN A 113 4.60 -20.72 4.90
CA GLN A 113 5.37 -21.69 4.10
C GLN A 113 5.84 -21.18 2.72
N CYS A 114 5.42 -20.00 2.27
CA CYS A 114 5.78 -19.49 0.95
C CYS A 114 7.12 -18.76 1.03
N SER A 115 7.96 -18.87 -0.01
CA SER A 115 9.26 -18.20 -0.03
C SER A 115 9.14 -16.80 -0.63
N SER A 116 9.85 -15.81 -0.06
CA SER A 116 10.00 -14.50 -0.69
C SER A 116 10.74 -14.57 -2.03
N ASP A 117 11.58 -15.59 -2.21
CA ASP A 117 12.41 -15.79 -3.41
C ASP A 117 11.63 -16.40 -4.59
N ASP A 118 10.39 -16.83 -4.36
CA ASP A 118 9.48 -17.24 -5.44
C ASP A 118 8.89 -16.03 -6.19
N HIS A 119 9.08 -14.83 -5.64
CA HIS A 119 8.70 -13.54 -6.23
C HIS A 119 7.22 -13.46 -6.66
N TYR A 120 6.33 -14.03 -5.85
CA TYR A 120 4.90 -13.72 -5.91
C TYR A 120 4.66 -12.28 -5.45
N ILE A 121 3.46 -11.75 -5.73
CA ILE A 121 3.07 -10.36 -5.45
C ILE A 121 3.34 -9.96 -3.99
N MET A 122 3.14 -10.87 -3.02
CA MET A 122 3.33 -10.58 -1.59
C MET A 122 4.76 -10.79 -1.08
N SER A 123 5.76 -10.95 -1.95
CA SER A 123 7.16 -10.92 -1.52
C SER A 123 7.51 -9.57 -0.89
N TRP A 124 8.25 -9.58 0.23
CA TRP A 124 8.60 -8.36 0.98
C TRP A 124 9.57 -7.42 0.23
N TYR A 125 10.12 -7.87 -0.90
CA TYR A 125 10.95 -7.05 -1.77
C TYR A 125 10.51 -7.21 -3.22
N THR A 126 10.39 -6.07 -3.91
CA THR A 126 10.16 -6.08 -5.36
C THR A 126 11.46 -6.42 -6.06
N SER A 127 11.40 -7.32 -7.05
CA SER A 127 12.53 -7.49 -7.95
C SER A 127 12.04 -7.81 -9.34
N VAL A 128 11.82 -6.77 -10.14
CA VAL A 128 11.64 -6.91 -11.60
C VAL A 128 13.00 -7.28 -12.21
N LYS A 129 13.45 -8.50 -11.94
CA LYS A 129 14.69 -9.07 -12.47
C LYS A 129 14.34 -10.08 -13.56
N LYS A 130 15.19 -10.17 -14.57
CA LYS A 130 15.10 -11.23 -15.59
C LYS A 130 15.17 -12.60 -14.89
N GLY A 131 14.12 -13.41 -15.02
CA GLY A 131 13.99 -14.71 -14.35
C GLY A 131 12.99 -14.75 -13.19
N GLN A 132 12.26 -13.65 -12.93
CA GLN A 132 11.17 -13.62 -11.95
C GLN A 132 10.09 -14.65 -12.31
N LEU A 133 9.79 -15.55 -11.37
CA LEU A 133 8.93 -16.70 -11.63
C LEU A 133 7.45 -16.32 -11.62
N ASN A 134 7.04 -15.40 -10.74
CA ASN A 134 5.63 -15.16 -10.43
C ASN A 134 5.18 -13.69 -10.21
N PRO A 135 5.68 -12.69 -10.96
CA PRO A 135 5.40 -11.25 -10.70
C PRO A 135 3.92 -10.84 -10.71
N TRP A 136 3.06 -11.65 -11.32
CA TRP A 136 1.63 -11.35 -11.51
C TRP A 136 0.72 -12.35 -10.78
N ASN A 137 1.27 -13.17 -9.91
CA ASN A 137 0.52 -14.19 -9.18
C ASN A 137 0.62 -13.95 -7.67
N PHE A 138 -0.47 -14.25 -6.96
CA PHE A 138 -0.45 -14.42 -5.52
C PHE A 138 0.00 -15.83 -5.17
N SER A 139 0.73 -15.98 -4.06
CA SER A 139 1.16 -17.29 -3.56
C SER A 139 -0.03 -18.07 -2.99
N THR A 140 0.17 -19.36 -2.73
CA THR A 140 -0.85 -20.15 -2.02
C THR A 140 -1.10 -19.64 -0.61
N CYS A 141 -0.10 -19.03 0.04
CA CYS A 141 -0.25 -18.40 1.35
C CYS A 141 -1.12 -17.15 1.28
N SER A 142 -0.87 -16.25 0.32
CA SER A 142 -1.71 -15.06 0.12
C SER A 142 -3.17 -15.44 -0.15
N ILE A 143 -3.39 -16.42 -1.02
CA ILE A 143 -4.74 -16.93 -1.35
C ILE A 143 -5.44 -17.48 -0.10
N GLN A 144 -4.71 -18.18 0.78
CA GLN A 144 -5.29 -18.68 2.02
C GLN A 144 -5.70 -17.55 2.95
N TYR A 145 -4.85 -16.53 3.14
CA TYR A 145 -5.20 -15.35 3.95
C TYR A 145 -6.45 -14.62 3.43
N PHE A 146 -6.58 -14.50 2.10
CA PHE A 146 -7.75 -13.88 1.48
C PHE A 146 -9.02 -14.68 1.78
N ARG A 147 -8.95 -16.01 1.68
CA ARG A 147 -10.08 -16.89 1.99
C ARG A 147 -10.46 -16.80 3.46
N ASP A 148 -9.48 -16.83 4.36
CA ASP A 148 -9.71 -16.76 5.80
C ASP A 148 -10.44 -15.46 6.18
N LEU A 149 -10.02 -14.31 5.59
CA LEU A 149 -10.71 -13.04 5.80
C LEU A 149 -12.15 -13.08 5.27
N ILE A 150 -12.34 -13.49 4.01
CA ILE A 150 -13.67 -13.54 3.39
C ILE A 150 -14.62 -14.43 4.19
N THR A 151 -14.17 -15.62 4.60
CA THR A 151 -14.97 -16.51 5.45
C THR A 151 -15.35 -15.84 6.78
N SER A 152 -14.42 -15.10 7.41
CA SER A 152 -14.73 -14.40 8.66
C SER A 152 -15.71 -13.23 8.52
N LEU A 153 -15.94 -12.73 7.31
CA LEU A 153 -16.91 -11.65 7.03
C LEU A 153 -18.33 -12.18 6.76
N ASP A 154 -18.46 -13.48 6.48
CA ASP A 154 -19.74 -14.17 6.25
C ASP A 154 -20.34 -14.77 7.53
N GLU A 155 -19.59 -14.77 8.64
CA GLU A 155 -20.03 -15.23 9.98
C GLU A 155 -20.65 -14.09 10.81
#